data_AF-A0A3R9GNR1-F1
#
_entry.id   AF-A0A3R9GNR1-F1
#
_cell.length_a   1.000
_cell.length_b   1.000
_cell.length_c   1.000
_cell.angle_alpha   90.00
_cell.angle_beta   90.00
_cell.angle_gamma   90.00
#
_symmetry.space_group_name_H-M   'P 1'
#
loop_
_entity.id
_entity.type
_entity.pdbx_description
1 polymer ?
#
loop_
_entity_poly.entity_id
_entity_poly.type
_entity_poly.pdbx_seq_one_letter_code
_entity_poly.pdbx_strand_id
1 'polypeptide(L)'
;MSIDMYLGDSQSQANSTQTMTQEEIKAYEELEKSLTDFESSAESLKGKAYDSARNYSARVLRPLAHGGKLLSEAVGKTVKQFPEFYVVQVANESLKESELEADIQKLDAAITITKASMLSSALVAPTLVATHQKMLNILNESRRVLQEKLQKLRDFNLSSPQIFSEIEILKNLLDIGLSQLSTGWDANKGVYVLPANLTWATQLMNYKPTDLSNLQSEERKYVENLMEQYGFNQETALKILKLKKGIDTKYPDKSQEERDYLLNRALGAPNYDGLWWDNTAGNLEGDSSQEFYRKMGLTDAEAKSLYYEIKKQNDFSALDPGEVVDPTADKERYAERLKLYKNNHDTSGMSDSEIEAAFLKDWKEQNKRYANKTDFAHQSITTATHLYSGWGAARIKFWDKKDLEETAGWRGDVTEDAGANPSMGNADYKADLDAVNITNIMKEKKVSYITASNYYYNQLEEKADPNTDKMTRSELFLKSTDINHVKKEIFDMVPQKMVLNKNGLRIVSRTDEEKLAYIKKHYPDSYNFLRSLEKRDNQLGNYAESE
;
A
#
# COMPACT_ATOMS: atom_id res chain seq x y z
N MET A 1 6.89 -23.02 -11.05
CA MET A 1 6.63 -23.71 -9.78
C MET A 1 5.19 -23.40 -9.42
N SER A 2 4.39 -24.41 -9.05
CA SER A 2 2.98 -24.21 -8.63
C SER A 2 2.94 -23.53 -7.26
N ILE A 3 2.04 -22.57 -7.08
CA ILE A 3 1.71 -22.02 -5.76
C ILE A 3 0.74 -22.97 -5.06
N ASP A 4 1.20 -23.58 -3.96
CA ASP A 4 0.42 -24.57 -3.22
C ASP A 4 0.29 -24.15 -1.76
N MET A 5 -0.94 -24.11 -1.25
CA MET A 5 -1.24 -23.91 0.17
C MET A 5 -1.89 -25.16 0.75
N TYR A 6 -1.20 -25.78 1.71
CA TYR A 6 -1.71 -26.87 2.53
C TYR A 6 -2.20 -26.29 3.86
N LEU A 7 -3.47 -25.89 3.92
CA LEU A 7 -4.00 -25.12 5.05
C LEU A 7 -3.86 -25.88 6.38
N GLY A 8 -4.18 -27.17 6.41
CA GLY A 8 -4.06 -27.99 7.61
C GLY A 8 -2.62 -28.12 8.11
N ASP A 9 -1.65 -28.25 7.19
CA ASP A 9 -0.23 -28.34 7.54
C ASP A 9 0.29 -26.99 8.05
N SER A 10 -0.12 -25.89 7.41
CA SER A 10 0.24 -24.54 7.84
C SER A 10 -0.33 -24.21 9.23
N GLN A 11 -1.57 -24.58 9.51
CA GLN A 11 -2.17 -24.46 10.84
C GLN A 11 -1.46 -25.33 11.89
N SER A 12 -1.06 -26.55 11.51
CA SER A 12 -0.29 -27.43 12.39
C SER A 12 1.09 -26.84 12.70
N GLN A 13 1.76 -26.28 11.68
CA GLN A 13 3.03 -25.59 11.83
C GLN A 13 2.89 -24.36 12.74
N ALA A 14 1.83 -23.57 12.57
CA ALA A 14 1.52 -22.45 13.45
C ALA A 14 1.42 -22.89 14.91
N ASN A 15 0.69 -23.96 15.20
CA ASN A 15 0.53 -24.48 16.56
C ASN A 15 1.84 -25.02 17.14
N SER A 16 2.63 -25.77 16.36
CA SER A 16 3.92 -26.30 16.82
C SER A 16 4.94 -25.19 17.07
N THR A 17 5.02 -24.21 16.17
CA THR A 17 5.92 -23.05 16.32
C THR A 17 5.50 -22.19 17.50
N GLN A 18 4.20 -22.03 17.75
CA GLN A 18 3.72 -21.32 18.93
C GLN A 18 4.17 -22.02 20.23
N THR A 19 4.13 -23.34 20.27
CA THR A 19 4.62 -24.11 21.43
C THR A 19 6.12 -23.93 21.62
N MET A 20 6.91 -24.09 20.54
CA MET A 20 8.37 -23.91 20.57
C MET A 20 8.78 -22.52 21.04
N THR A 21 8.22 -21.48 20.43
CA THR A 21 8.53 -20.08 20.77
C THR A 21 8.13 -19.71 22.19
N GLN A 22 7.05 -20.29 22.75
CA GLN A 22 6.71 -20.11 24.17
C GLN A 22 7.75 -20.71 25.12
N GLU A 23 8.38 -21.82 24.76
CA GLU A 23 9.49 -22.40 25.53
C GLU A 23 10.75 -21.55 25.41
N GLU A 24 11.08 -21.06 24.20
CA GLU A 24 12.20 -20.14 23.98
C GLU A 24 12.04 -18.83 24.75
N ILE A 25 10.84 -18.24 24.73
CA ILE A 25 10.53 -17.01 25.49
C ILE A 25 10.80 -17.22 26.97
N LYS A 26 10.36 -18.33 27.57
CA LYS A 26 10.63 -18.64 28.98
C LYS A 26 12.12 -18.79 29.26
N ALA A 27 12.85 -19.46 28.36
CA ALA A 27 14.31 -19.60 28.49
C ALA A 27 15.02 -18.25 28.43
N TYR A 28 14.59 -17.34 27.55
CA TYR A 28 15.12 -15.98 27.50
C TYR A 28 14.77 -15.16 28.75
N GLU A 29 13.57 -15.32 29.31
CA GLU A 29 13.20 -14.67 30.57
C GLU A 29 14.04 -15.16 31.75
N GLU A 30 14.34 -16.45 31.82
CA GLU A 30 15.25 -17.03 32.82
C GLU A 30 16.70 -16.54 32.63
N LEU A 31 17.14 -16.40 31.38
CA LEU A 31 18.44 -15.85 31.04
C LEU A 31 18.54 -14.37 31.44
N GLU A 32 17.56 -13.54 31.07
CA GLU A 32 17.50 -12.13 31.45
C GLU A 32 17.53 -11.96 32.98
N LYS A 33 16.80 -12.80 33.72
CA LYS A 33 16.82 -12.83 35.18
C LYS A 33 18.22 -13.17 35.71
N SER A 34 18.84 -14.22 35.19
CA SER A 34 20.18 -14.65 35.62
C SER A 34 21.24 -13.58 35.34
N LEU A 35 21.16 -12.90 34.20
CA LEU A 35 22.03 -11.78 33.85
C LEU A 35 21.81 -10.60 34.82
N THR A 36 20.55 -10.29 35.16
CA THR A 36 20.21 -9.23 36.11
C THR A 36 20.75 -9.52 37.52
N ASP A 37 20.63 -10.77 37.98
CA ASP A 37 21.19 -11.21 39.26
C ASP A 37 22.72 -11.10 39.28
N PHE A 38 23.38 -11.49 38.19
CA PHE A 38 24.82 -11.32 38.02
C PHE A 38 25.24 -9.84 38.02
N GLU A 39 24.53 -8.99 37.29
CA GLU A 39 24.76 -7.54 37.23
C GLU A 39 24.63 -6.87 38.60
N SER A 40 23.79 -7.43 39.47
CA SER A 40 23.54 -6.95 40.83
C SER A 40 24.50 -7.53 41.89
N SER A 41 25.40 -8.44 41.51
CA SER A 41 26.25 -9.21 42.44
C SER A 41 27.48 -8.46 42.98
N ALA A 42 27.45 -7.11 42.99
CA ALA A 42 28.61 -6.29 43.31
C ALA A 42 29.16 -6.49 44.75
N GLU A 43 28.30 -6.95 45.67
CA GLU A 43 28.69 -7.22 47.05
C GLU A 43 29.43 -8.55 47.23
N SER A 44 29.16 -9.55 46.37
CA SER A 44 29.68 -10.92 46.48
C SER A 44 30.88 -11.19 45.55
N LEU A 45 30.90 -10.63 44.34
CA LEU A 45 31.96 -10.81 43.35
C LEU A 45 32.67 -9.48 43.05
N LYS A 46 33.94 -9.37 43.45
CA LYS A 46 34.70 -8.11 43.42
C LYS A 46 35.96 -8.21 42.56
N GLY A 47 36.34 -7.08 41.97
CA GLY A 47 37.60 -6.92 41.24
C GLY A 47 37.36 -6.47 39.79
N LYS A 48 38.40 -5.88 39.19
CA LYS A 48 38.32 -5.22 37.87
C LYS A 48 37.71 -6.11 36.77
N ALA A 49 38.07 -7.40 36.76
CA ALA A 49 37.51 -8.36 35.80
C ALA A 49 36.00 -8.53 35.99
N TYR A 50 35.54 -8.78 37.23
CA TYR A 50 34.11 -8.92 37.55
C TYR A 50 33.32 -7.62 37.31
N ASP A 51 33.89 -6.47 37.65
CA ASP A 51 33.27 -5.17 37.41
C ASP A 51 33.06 -4.93 35.90
N SER A 52 34.07 -5.23 35.09
CA SER A 52 33.98 -5.14 33.63
C SER A 52 32.99 -6.13 33.02
N ALA A 53 32.92 -7.36 33.55
CA ALA A 53 32.01 -8.39 33.08
C ALA A 53 30.55 -8.02 33.35
N ARG A 54 30.23 -7.43 34.51
CA ARG A 54 28.88 -6.94 34.80
C ARG A 54 28.47 -5.79 33.87
N ASN A 55 29.37 -4.84 33.62
CA ASN A 55 29.11 -3.77 32.66
C ASN A 55 28.88 -4.31 31.23
N TYR A 56 29.68 -5.29 30.81
CA TYR A 56 29.51 -5.96 29.53
C TYR A 56 28.17 -6.73 29.46
N SER A 57 27.79 -7.43 30.54
CA SER A 57 26.48 -8.08 30.65
C SER A 57 25.34 -7.09 30.43
N ALA A 58 25.32 -6.00 31.22
CA ALA A 58 24.23 -5.03 31.22
C ALA A 58 24.06 -4.32 29.87
N ARG A 59 25.16 -4.11 29.14
CA ARG A 59 25.19 -3.32 27.89
C ARG A 59 25.23 -4.15 26.60
N VAL A 60 25.54 -5.44 26.68
CA VAL A 60 25.69 -6.32 25.51
C VAL A 60 24.86 -7.59 25.66
N LEU A 61 25.12 -8.40 26.69
CA LEU A 61 24.49 -9.71 26.82
C LEU A 61 22.99 -9.62 27.11
N ARG A 62 22.58 -8.71 28.01
CA ARG A 62 21.17 -8.53 28.35
C ARG A 62 20.35 -7.99 27.16
N PRO A 63 20.80 -6.97 26.40
CA PRO A 63 20.15 -6.59 25.14
C PRO A 63 20.04 -7.73 24.11
N LEU A 64 21.04 -8.61 24.01
CA LEU A 64 20.96 -9.79 23.14
C LEU A 64 19.92 -10.81 23.61
N ALA A 65 19.87 -11.10 24.91
CA ALA A 65 18.85 -11.96 25.50
C ALA A 65 17.44 -11.38 25.25
N HIS A 66 17.28 -10.08 25.45
CA HIS A 66 16.04 -9.36 25.16
C HIS A 66 15.65 -9.45 23.68
N GLY A 67 16.60 -9.22 22.77
CA GLY A 67 16.35 -9.35 21.33
C GLY A 67 15.95 -10.76 20.92
N GLY A 68 16.56 -11.79 21.52
CA GLY A 68 16.20 -13.19 21.28
C GLY A 68 14.76 -13.49 21.69
N LYS A 69 14.34 -12.95 22.85
CA LYS A 69 12.93 -13.01 23.29
C LYS A 69 12.00 -12.35 22.27
N LEU A 70 12.29 -11.11 21.86
CA LEU A 70 11.48 -10.36 20.89
C LEU A 70 11.39 -11.08 19.54
N LEU A 71 12.48 -11.67 19.06
CA LEU A 71 12.49 -12.46 17.83
C LEU A 71 11.58 -13.69 17.96
N SER A 72 11.65 -14.38 19.10
CA SER A 72 10.79 -15.55 19.39
C SER A 72 9.31 -15.16 19.42
N GLU A 73 8.97 -14.03 20.04
CA GLU A 73 7.61 -13.45 20.04
C GLU A 73 7.12 -13.14 18.61
N ALA A 74 7.95 -12.48 17.80
CA ALA A 74 7.64 -12.14 16.41
C ALA A 74 7.42 -13.39 15.54
N VAL A 75 8.30 -14.40 15.66
CA VAL A 75 8.17 -15.68 14.95
C VAL A 75 6.85 -16.37 15.32
N GLY A 76 6.57 -16.51 16.63
CA GLY A 76 5.36 -17.18 17.09
C GLY A 76 4.08 -16.49 16.62
N LYS A 77 4.06 -15.15 16.65
CA LYS A 77 2.95 -14.33 16.18
C LYS A 77 2.76 -14.42 14.66
N THR A 78 3.81 -14.17 13.88
CA THR A 78 3.72 -14.10 12.42
C THR A 78 3.38 -15.46 11.80
N VAL A 79 3.99 -16.55 12.28
CA VAL A 79 3.70 -17.90 11.76
C VAL A 79 2.25 -18.30 12.07
N LYS A 80 1.68 -17.82 13.18
CA LYS A 80 0.25 -17.97 13.47
C LYS A 80 -0.64 -17.14 12.53
N GLN A 81 -0.25 -15.90 12.25
CA GLN A 81 -1.04 -15.01 11.39
C GLN A 81 -1.08 -15.46 9.92
N PHE A 82 -0.03 -16.12 9.42
CA PHE A 82 0.03 -16.56 8.02
C PHE A 82 -1.17 -17.41 7.57
N PRO A 83 -1.52 -18.55 8.21
CA PRO A 83 -2.71 -19.31 7.84
C PRO A 83 -4.02 -18.58 8.14
N GLU A 84 -4.07 -17.70 9.16
CA GLU A 84 -5.26 -16.88 9.45
C GLU A 84 -5.54 -15.89 8.31
N PHE A 85 -4.51 -15.20 7.81
CA PHE A 85 -4.63 -14.28 6.67
C PHE A 85 -4.96 -15.01 5.37
N TYR A 86 -4.42 -16.21 5.15
CA TYR A 86 -4.80 -17.03 4.01
C TYR A 86 -6.31 -17.33 4.01
N VAL A 87 -6.87 -17.73 5.15
CA VAL A 87 -8.31 -18.04 5.28
C VAL A 87 -9.18 -16.81 4.98
N VAL A 88 -8.74 -15.63 5.43
CA VAL A 88 -9.47 -14.36 5.22
C VAL A 88 -9.37 -13.87 3.78
N GLN A 89 -8.18 -13.95 3.16
CA GLN A 89 -7.91 -13.34 1.86
C GLN A 89 -8.16 -14.28 0.68
N VAL A 90 -8.02 -15.60 0.89
CA VAL A 90 -8.06 -16.60 -0.19
C VAL A 90 -9.25 -17.52 -0.05
N ALA A 91 -9.17 -18.52 0.83
CA ALA A 91 -10.19 -19.54 1.03
C ALA A 91 -9.97 -20.33 2.32
N ASN A 92 -11.04 -20.91 2.87
CA ASN A 92 -10.96 -21.82 4.02
C ASN A 92 -10.77 -23.29 3.59
N GLU A 93 -9.84 -23.54 2.66
CA GLU A 93 -9.51 -24.87 2.16
C GLU A 93 -8.08 -24.89 1.61
N SER A 94 -7.48 -26.07 1.42
CA SER A 94 -6.20 -26.17 0.72
C SER A 94 -6.38 -25.95 -0.77
N LEU A 95 -5.49 -25.17 -1.39
CA LEU A 95 -5.53 -24.89 -2.82
C LEU A 95 -4.16 -25.16 -3.45
N LYS A 96 -4.18 -25.71 -4.66
CA LYS A 96 -3.01 -25.81 -5.52
C LYS A 96 -3.31 -25.14 -6.84
N GLU A 97 -2.46 -24.21 -7.23
CA GLU A 97 -2.57 -23.48 -8.49
C GLU A 97 -2.73 -24.44 -9.67
N SER A 98 -1.89 -25.48 -9.74
CA SER A 98 -1.96 -26.47 -10.82
C SER A 98 -3.29 -27.25 -10.88
N GLU A 99 -3.93 -27.56 -9.75
CA GLU A 99 -5.23 -28.23 -9.71
C GLU A 99 -6.35 -27.27 -10.15
N LEU A 100 -6.29 -26.02 -9.68
CA LEU A 100 -7.23 -24.97 -10.09
C LEU A 100 -7.16 -24.72 -11.61
N GLU A 101 -5.96 -24.59 -12.18
CA GLU A 101 -5.77 -24.41 -13.61
C GLU A 101 -6.29 -25.60 -14.42
N ALA A 102 -6.03 -26.84 -13.96
CA ALA A 102 -6.50 -28.05 -14.63
C ALA A 102 -8.04 -28.15 -14.61
N ASP A 103 -8.69 -27.80 -13.50
CA ASP A 103 -10.14 -27.84 -13.40
C ASP A 103 -10.83 -26.71 -14.17
N ILE A 104 -10.21 -25.51 -14.22
CA ILE A 104 -10.64 -24.42 -15.11
C ILE A 104 -10.59 -24.89 -16.58
N GLN A 105 -9.50 -25.54 -17.01
CA GLN A 105 -9.39 -26.07 -18.38
C GLN A 105 -10.45 -27.13 -18.70
N LYS A 106 -10.78 -28.02 -17.75
CA LYS A 106 -11.87 -29.00 -17.91
C LYS A 106 -13.23 -28.30 -18.05
N LEU A 107 -13.48 -27.27 -17.25
CA LEU A 107 -14.72 -26.48 -17.32
C LEU A 107 -14.83 -25.74 -18.66
N ASP A 108 -13.74 -25.17 -19.16
CA ASP A 108 -13.71 -24.53 -20.49
C ASP A 108 -14.03 -25.52 -21.63
N ALA A 109 -13.48 -26.74 -21.56
CA ALA A 109 -13.81 -27.80 -22.49
C ALA A 109 -15.30 -28.20 -22.41
N ALA A 110 -15.85 -28.38 -21.20
CA ALA A 110 -17.26 -28.71 -20.98
C ALA A 110 -18.21 -27.60 -21.47
N ILE A 111 -17.86 -26.33 -21.25
CA ILE A 111 -18.60 -25.17 -21.74
C ILE A 111 -18.62 -25.17 -23.27
N THR A 112 -17.47 -25.43 -23.91
CA THR A 112 -17.34 -25.51 -25.37
C THR A 112 -18.22 -26.61 -25.96
N ILE A 113 -18.17 -27.81 -25.37
CA ILE A 113 -19.01 -28.95 -25.79
C ILE A 113 -20.50 -28.62 -25.61
N THR A 114 -20.88 -28.07 -24.46
CA THR A 114 -22.29 -27.76 -24.16
C THR A 114 -22.84 -26.67 -25.09
N LYS A 115 -22.04 -25.66 -25.45
CA LYS A 115 -22.41 -24.65 -26.45
C LYS A 115 -22.65 -25.28 -27.82
N ALA A 116 -21.77 -26.19 -28.26
CA ALA A 116 -21.94 -26.92 -29.52
C ALA A 116 -23.23 -27.77 -29.53
N SER A 117 -23.48 -28.53 -28.45
CA SER A 117 -24.69 -29.35 -28.31
C SER A 117 -25.98 -28.52 -28.26
N MET A 118 -25.94 -27.33 -27.65
CA MET A 118 -27.07 -26.39 -27.62
C MET A 118 -27.42 -25.89 -29.03
N LEU A 119 -26.40 -25.50 -29.82
CA LEU A 119 -26.58 -25.06 -31.21
C LEU A 119 -27.19 -26.17 -32.07
N SER A 120 -26.69 -27.41 -31.94
CA SER A 120 -27.28 -28.55 -32.64
C SER A 120 -28.73 -28.79 -32.21
N SER A 121 -29.02 -28.76 -30.91
CA SER A 121 -30.36 -29.02 -30.36
C SER A 121 -31.37 -27.93 -30.72
N ALA A 122 -30.95 -26.69 -30.93
CA ALA A 122 -31.84 -25.60 -31.35
C ALA A 122 -32.55 -25.90 -32.68
N LEU A 123 -31.95 -26.72 -33.55
CA LEU A 123 -32.50 -27.10 -34.85
C LEU A 123 -33.41 -28.34 -34.79
N VAL A 124 -33.12 -29.29 -33.89
CA VAL A 124 -33.77 -30.62 -33.88
C VAL A 124 -34.64 -30.89 -32.65
N ALA A 125 -34.40 -30.23 -31.53
CA ALA A 125 -35.13 -30.39 -30.28
C ALA A 125 -35.12 -29.09 -29.46
N PRO A 126 -35.88 -28.05 -29.88
CA PRO A 126 -35.82 -26.71 -29.26
C PRO A 126 -36.12 -26.69 -27.75
N THR A 127 -36.92 -27.65 -27.25
CA THR A 127 -37.24 -27.79 -25.83
C THR A 127 -36.00 -28.10 -24.96
N LEU A 128 -34.93 -28.68 -25.53
CA LEU A 128 -33.68 -28.97 -24.83
C LEU A 128 -32.76 -27.75 -24.69
N VAL A 129 -32.99 -26.66 -25.43
CA VAL A 129 -32.16 -25.45 -25.38
C VAL A 129 -32.17 -24.85 -23.98
N ALA A 130 -33.35 -24.77 -23.34
CA ALA A 130 -33.47 -24.26 -21.97
C ALA A 130 -32.65 -25.10 -20.95
N THR A 131 -32.52 -26.40 -21.19
CA THR A 131 -31.73 -27.30 -20.34
C THR A 131 -30.23 -27.07 -20.52
N HIS A 132 -29.75 -26.94 -21.76
CA HIS A 132 -28.36 -26.61 -22.05
C HIS A 132 -27.98 -25.23 -21.49
N GLN A 133 -28.89 -24.25 -21.59
CA GLN A 133 -28.65 -22.92 -21.03
C GLN A 133 -28.45 -22.96 -19.51
N LYS A 134 -29.27 -23.73 -18.78
CA LYS A 134 -29.08 -23.94 -17.34
C LYS A 134 -27.72 -24.58 -17.03
N MET A 135 -27.32 -25.57 -17.81
CA MET A 135 -26.02 -26.24 -17.64
C MET A 135 -24.84 -25.27 -17.90
N LEU A 136 -24.93 -24.45 -18.95
CA LEU A 136 -23.93 -23.41 -19.22
C LEU A 136 -23.81 -22.43 -18.07
N ASN A 137 -24.91 -22.01 -17.46
CA ASN A 137 -24.87 -21.09 -16.32
C ASN A 137 -24.10 -21.73 -15.15
N ILE A 138 -24.38 -23.00 -14.83
CA ILE A 138 -23.68 -23.74 -13.75
C ILE A 138 -22.18 -23.90 -14.04
N LEU A 139 -21.82 -24.27 -15.27
CA LEU A 139 -20.43 -24.46 -15.67
C LEU A 139 -19.64 -23.15 -15.66
N ASN A 140 -20.23 -22.06 -16.17
CA ASN A 140 -19.58 -20.74 -16.14
C ASN A 140 -19.38 -20.25 -14.71
N GLU A 141 -20.38 -20.45 -13.83
CA GLU A 141 -20.27 -20.07 -12.42
C GLU A 141 -19.19 -20.88 -11.70
N SER A 142 -19.14 -22.20 -11.94
CA SER A 142 -18.08 -23.05 -11.39
C SER A 142 -16.69 -22.59 -11.85
N ARG A 143 -16.54 -22.22 -13.13
CA ARG A 143 -15.26 -21.74 -13.67
C ARG A 143 -14.85 -20.43 -13.00
N ARG A 144 -15.81 -19.52 -12.85
CA ARG A 144 -15.59 -18.21 -12.23
C ARG A 144 -15.06 -18.35 -10.80
N VAL A 145 -15.69 -19.19 -9.99
CA VAL A 145 -15.27 -19.46 -8.60
C VAL A 145 -13.83 -19.98 -8.54
N LEU A 146 -13.43 -20.87 -9.46
CA LEU A 146 -12.05 -21.37 -9.50
C LEU A 146 -11.05 -20.30 -9.96
N GLN A 147 -11.42 -19.44 -10.91
CA GLN A 147 -10.59 -18.31 -11.35
C GLN A 147 -10.36 -17.30 -10.22
N GLU A 148 -11.41 -16.94 -9.47
CA GLU A 148 -11.29 -16.04 -8.32
C GLU A 148 -10.36 -16.62 -7.24
N LYS A 149 -10.50 -17.91 -6.91
CA LYS A 149 -9.60 -18.59 -5.97
C LYS A 149 -8.15 -18.61 -6.45
N LEU A 150 -7.93 -18.88 -7.74
CA LEU A 150 -6.59 -18.87 -8.34
C LEU A 150 -5.94 -17.48 -8.24
N GLN A 151 -6.69 -16.43 -8.57
CA GLN A 151 -6.19 -15.06 -8.49
C GLN A 151 -5.85 -14.68 -7.04
N LYS A 152 -6.76 -14.92 -6.09
CA LYS A 152 -6.50 -14.66 -4.67
C LYS A 152 -5.31 -15.43 -4.12
N LEU A 153 -5.13 -16.68 -4.55
CA LEU A 153 -3.97 -17.51 -4.17
C LEU A 153 -2.65 -16.88 -4.67
N ARG A 154 -2.63 -16.38 -5.92
CA ARG A 154 -1.48 -15.67 -6.49
C ARG A 154 -1.20 -14.36 -5.77
N ASP A 155 -2.24 -13.57 -5.49
CA ASP A 155 -2.11 -12.28 -4.79
C ASP A 155 -1.60 -12.47 -3.36
N PHE A 156 -2.11 -13.46 -2.64
CA PHE A 156 -1.63 -13.81 -1.30
C PHE A 156 -0.16 -14.28 -1.32
N ASN A 157 0.24 -15.08 -2.31
CA ASN A 157 1.65 -15.47 -2.48
C ASN A 157 2.57 -14.25 -2.70
N LEU A 158 2.11 -13.24 -3.43
CA LEU A 158 2.87 -12.01 -3.66
C LEU A 158 2.96 -11.12 -2.41
N SER A 159 1.90 -11.03 -1.62
CA SER A 159 1.82 -10.12 -0.46
C SER A 159 2.33 -10.72 0.85
N SER A 160 2.20 -12.04 1.03
CA SER A 160 2.47 -12.74 2.29
C SER A 160 3.90 -12.66 2.84
N PRO A 161 4.99 -12.47 2.04
CA PRO A 161 6.31 -12.25 2.61
C PRO A 161 6.38 -11.05 3.57
N GLN A 162 5.56 -10.02 3.35
CA GLN A 162 5.56 -8.82 4.19
C GLN A 162 5.10 -9.07 5.63
N ILE A 163 4.34 -10.16 5.86
CA ILE A 163 3.92 -10.59 7.21
C ILE A 163 5.16 -10.91 8.08
N PHE A 164 6.28 -11.28 7.46
CA PHE A 164 7.53 -11.68 8.13
C PHE A 164 8.57 -10.56 8.26
N SER A 165 8.26 -9.33 7.82
CA SER A 165 9.20 -8.20 7.84
C SER A 165 9.74 -7.87 9.25
N GLU A 166 8.91 -8.05 10.29
CA GLU A 166 9.29 -7.83 11.69
C GLU A 166 10.46 -8.74 12.14
N ILE A 167 10.45 -10.00 11.66
CA ILE A 167 11.47 -11.01 11.97
C ILE A 167 12.81 -10.60 11.37
N GLU A 168 12.83 -10.09 10.14
CA GLU A 168 14.07 -9.67 9.47
C GLU A 168 14.75 -8.52 10.19
N ILE A 169 13.97 -7.54 10.69
CA ILE A 169 14.49 -6.39 11.45
C ILE A 169 15.18 -6.89 12.73
N LEU A 170 14.47 -7.70 13.53
CA LEU A 170 14.98 -8.21 14.80
C LEU A 170 16.20 -9.12 14.59
N LYS A 171 16.17 -9.98 13.57
CA LYS A 171 17.29 -10.85 13.20
C LYS A 171 18.53 -10.03 12.85
N ASN A 172 18.40 -8.97 12.06
CA ASN A 172 19.54 -8.12 11.68
C ASN A 172 20.20 -7.46 12.92
N LEU A 173 19.38 -6.90 13.83
CA LEU A 173 19.89 -6.32 15.07
C LEU A 173 20.64 -7.35 15.94
N LEU A 174 20.12 -8.57 16.02
CA LEU A 174 20.77 -9.69 16.71
C LEU A 174 22.08 -10.10 16.03
N ASP A 175 22.09 -10.25 14.70
CA ASP A 175 23.30 -10.62 13.94
C ASP A 175 24.43 -9.60 14.15
N ILE A 176 24.11 -8.30 14.14
CA ILE A 176 25.06 -7.23 14.46
C ILE A 176 25.63 -7.44 15.88
N GLY A 177 24.78 -7.59 16.89
CA GLY A 177 25.23 -7.74 18.28
C GLY A 177 26.03 -9.02 18.52
N LEU A 178 25.61 -10.15 17.93
CA LEU A 178 26.31 -11.43 18.02
C LEU A 178 27.71 -11.36 17.40
N SER A 179 27.87 -10.67 16.27
CA SER A 179 29.17 -10.51 15.61
C SER A 179 30.21 -9.80 16.51
N GLN A 180 29.75 -8.95 17.44
CA GLN A 180 30.58 -8.18 18.34
C GLN A 180 31.06 -8.96 19.57
N LEU A 181 30.50 -10.16 19.84
CA LEU A 181 30.88 -10.96 21.01
C LEU A 181 32.33 -11.47 20.95
N SER A 182 32.84 -11.73 19.74
CA SER A 182 34.17 -12.30 19.52
C SER A 182 35.33 -11.42 20.01
N THR A 183 35.09 -10.11 20.18
CA THR A 183 36.10 -9.12 20.61
C THR A 183 35.84 -8.56 22.01
N GLY A 184 34.86 -9.12 22.73
CA GLY A 184 34.43 -8.62 24.04
C GLY A 184 35.44 -8.80 25.18
N TRP A 185 36.44 -9.66 25.03
CA TRP A 185 37.44 -9.94 26.06
C TRP A 185 38.84 -9.47 25.66
N ASP A 186 39.46 -8.60 26.48
CA ASP A 186 40.85 -8.18 26.33
C ASP A 186 41.74 -8.98 27.29
N ALA A 187 42.38 -10.03 26.76
CA ALA A 187 43.25 -10.91 27.55
C ALA A 187 44.47 -10.20 28.14
N ASN A 188 44.98 -9.14 27.50
CA ASN A 188 46.15 -8.40 27.99
C ASN A 188 45.77 -7.54 29.20
N LYS A 189 44.53 -7.03 29.24
CA LYS A 189 44.01 -6.24 30.36
C LYS A 189 43.27 -7.06 31.41
N GLY A 190 42.89 -8.30 31.08
CA GLY A 190 42.10 -9.17 31.95
C GLY A 190 40.70 -8.62 32.24
N VAL A 191 40.09 -7.94 31.27
CA VAL A 191 38.78 -7.29 31.42
C VAL A 191 37.93 -7.44 30.16
N TYR A 192 36.62 -7.33 30.33
CA TYR A 192 35.71 -7.17 29.20
C TYR A 192 35.71 -5.73 28.69
N VAL A 193 35.61 -5.57 27.37
CA VAL A 193 35.62 -4.29 26.68
C VAL A 193 34.33 -4.14 25.88
N LEU A 194 33.70 -2.97 25.98
CA LEU A 194 32.48 -2.70 25.24
C LEU A 194 32.78 -2.47 23.75
N PRO A 195 31.90 -2.94 22.85
CA PRO A 195 31.93 -2.56 21.44
C PRO A 195 31.80 -1.04 21.26
N ALA A 196 32.42 -0.51 20.20
CA ALA A 196 32.37 0.93 19.90
C ALA A 196 30.95 1.41 19.55
N ASN A 197 30.14 0.56 18.91
CA ASN A 197 28.77 0.87 18.50
C ASN A 197 27.78 -0.08 19.20
N LEU A 198 26.89 0.51 20.01
CA LEU A 198 25.81 -0.16 20.76
C LEU A 198 24.41 0.38 20.35
N THR A 199 24.28 0.97 19.17
CA THR A 199 22.99 1.45 18.66
C THR A 199 21.98 0.29 18.57
N TRP A 200 22.42 -0.88 18.07
CA TRP A 200 21.59 -2.08 18.00
C TRP A 200 21.03 -2.50 19.38
N ALA A 201 21.84 -2.42 20.43
CA ALA A 201 21.43 -2.78 21.79
C ALA A 201 20.36 -1.81 22.30
N THR A 202 20.52 -0.52 22.00
CA THR A 202 19.53 0.51 22.34
C THR A 202 18.24 0.32 21.54
N GLN A 203 18.33 -0.08 20.27
CA GLN A 203 17.17 -0.37 19.42
C GLN A 203 16.40 -1.58 19.94
N LEU A 204 17.08 -2.68 20.29
CA LEU A 204 16.45 -3.88 20.86
C LEU A 204 15.74 -3.55 22.18
N MET A 205 16.41 -2.86 23.11
CA MET A 205 15.83 -2.53 24.42
C MET A 205 14.64 -1.56 24.35
N ASN A 206 14.52 -0.79 23.27
CA ASN A 206 13.41 0.14 23.05
C ASN A 206 12.39 -0.39 22.03
N TYR A 207 12.60 -1.60 21.50
CA TYR A 207 11.76 -2.20 20.50
C TYR A 207 10.36 -2.46 21.07
N LYS A 208 9.32 -2.18 20.28
CA LYS A 208 7.92 -2.43 20.65
C LYS A 208 7.26 -3.25 19.55
N PRO A 209 6.92 -4.53 19.81
CA PRO A 209 6.21 -5.35 18.84
C PRO A 209 4.89 -4.70 18.45
N THR A 210 4.59 -4.64 17.16
CA THR A 210 3.33 -4.04 16.70
C THR A 210 2.25 -5.11 16.61
N ASP A 211 1.55 -5.39 17.71
CA ASP A 211 0.51 -6.42 17.72
C ASP A 211 -0.83 -5.93 17.16
N LEU A 212 -1.19 -6.41 15.95
CA LEU A 212 -2.50 -6.17 15.33
C LEU A 212 -3.66 -6.85 16.08
N SER A 213 -3.36 -7.82 16.97
CA SER A 213 -4.38 -8.57 17.71
C SER A 213 -5.16 -7.69 18.68
N ASN A 214 -4.53 -6.63 19.19
CA ASN A 214 -5.13 -5.65 20.10
C ASN A 214 -5.93 -4.54 19.40
N LEU A 215 -5.92 -4.48 18.07
CA LEU A 215 -6.72 -3.53 17.31
C LEU A 215 -8.18 -3.98 17.21
N GLN A 216 -9.09 -3.01 17.19
CA GLN A 216 -10.48 -3.28 16.81
C GLN A 216 -10.54 -3.75 15.35
N SER A 217 -11.56 -4.55 15.00
CA SER A 217 -11.67 -5.18 13.67
C SER A 217 -11.63 -4.15 12.52
N GLU A 218 -12.25 -2.99 12.70
CA GLU A 218 -12.23 -1.92 11.69
C GLU A 218 -10.85 -1.28 11.52
N GLU A 219 -10.13 -1.05 12.64
CA GLU A 219 -8.77 -0.51 12.63
C GLU A 219 -7.78 -1.50 12.02
N ARG A 220 -7.94 -2.79 12.34
CA ARG A 220 -7.15 -3.87 11.75
C ARG A 220 -7.36 -3.91 10.24
N LYS A 221 -8.61 -3.88 9.78
CA LYS A 221 -8.91 -3.90 8.34
C LYS A 221 -8.34 -2.68 7.62
N TYR A 222 -8.36 -1.52 8.26
CA TYR A 222 -7.75 -0.31 7.69
C TYR A 222 -6.22 -0.45 7.58
N VAL A 223 -5.55 -0.99 8.59
CA VAL A 223 -4.11 -1.29 8.55
C VAL A 223 -3.79 -2.32 7.45
N GLU A 224 -4.59 -3.38 7.33
CA GLU A 224 -4.44 -4.38 6.26
C GLU A 224 -4.58 -3.75 4.88
N ASN A 225 -5.58 -2.88 4.67
CA ASN A 225 -5.76 -2.16 3.42
C ASN A 225 -4.57 -1.23 3.11
N LEU A 226 -4.01 -0.56 4.13
CA LEU A 226 -2.83 0.29 3.95
C LEU A 226 -1.62 -0.52 3.43
N MET A 227 -1.49 -1.76 3.90
CA MET A 227 -0.42 -2.66 3.47
C MET A 227 -0.69 -3.22 2.08
N GLU A 228 -1.93 -3.65 1.80
CA GLU A 228 -2.29 -4.30 0.54
C GLU A 228 -2.31 -3.33 -0.65
N GLN A 229 -2.97 -2.18 -0.48
CA GLN A 229 -3.27 -1.24 -1.57
C GLN A 229 -2.09 -0.33 -1.89
N TYR A 230 -1.28 0.02 -0.87
CA TYR A 230 -0.17 0.97 -1.00
C TYR A 230 1.21 0.34 -0.80
N GLY A 231 1.26 -0.91 -0.33
CA GLY A 231 2.53 -1.61 -0.07
C GLY A 231 3.22 -1.20 1.22
N PHE A 232 2.58 -0.44 2.12
CA PHE A 232 3.22 -0.09 3.40
C PHE A 232 3.49 -1.33 4.24
N ASN A 233 4.57 -1.29 5.03
CA ASN A 233 4.81 -2.27 6.07
C ASN A 233 3.90 -1.96 7.26
N GLN A 234 3.78 -2.93 8.16
CA GLN A 234 2.92 -2.83 9.33
C GLN A 234 3.29 -1.62 10.22
N GLU A 235 4.57 -1.32 10.38
CA GLU A 235 5.04 -0.19 11.19
C GLU A 235 4.55 1.15 10.64
N THR A 236 4.68 1.39 9.34
CA THR A 236 4.19 2.61 8.69
C THR A 236 2.67 2.70 8.74
N ALA A 237 1.96 1.60 8.47
CA ALA A 237 0.50 1.57 8.55
C ALA A 237 -0.01 1.88 9.96
N LEU A 238 0.69 1.42 11.00
CA LEU A 238 0.35 1.72 12.40
C LEU A 238 0.68 3.17 12.80
N LYS A 239 1.71 3.79 12.22
CA LYS A 239 1.95 5.24 12.37
C LYS A 239 0.80 6.06 11.77
N ILE A 240 0.25 5.65 10.62
CA ILE A 240 -0.93 6.27 10.01
C ILE A 240 -2.16 6.13 10.92
N LEU A 241 -2.41 4.93 11.46
CA LEU A 241 -3.50 4.72 12.44
C LEU A 241 -3.29 5.55 13.71
N LYS A 242 -2.05 5.66 14.21
CA LYS A 242 -1.71 6.50 15.36
C LYS A 242 -2.00 7.97 15.09
N LEU A 243 -1.66 8.48 13.90
CA LEU A 243 -1.99 9.84 13.47
C LEU A 243 -3.51 10.07 13.49
N LYS A 244 -4.29 9.14 12.93
CA LYS A 244 -5.77 9.19 12.95
C LYS A 244 -6.33 9.26 14.37
N LYS A 245 -5.86 8.39 15.28
CA LYS A 245 -6.26 8.40 16.71
C LYS A 245 -5.85 9.69 17.41
N GLY A 246 -4.69 10.23 17.05
CA GLY A 246 -4.20 11.53 17.50
C GLY A 246 -5.13 12.68 17.14
N ILE A 247 -5.59 12.71 15.89
CA ILE A 247 -6.56 13.69 15.39
C ILE A 247 -7.89 13.56 16.14
N ASP A 248 -8.42 12.34 16.29
CA ASP A 248 -9.66 12.10 17.05
C ASP A 248 -9.57 12.58 18.50
N THR A 249 -8.42 12.34 19.13
CA THR A 249 -8.18 12.75 20.52
C THR A 249 -8.01 14.25 20.66
N LYS A 250 -7.32 14.89 19.70
CA LYS A 250 -7.01 16.32 19.74
C LYS A 250 -8.22 17.18 19.38
N TYR A 251 -9.08 16.69 18.51
CA TYR A 251 -10.24 17.42 17.99
C TYR A 251 -11.57 16.67 18.24
N PRO A 252 -11.94 16.44 19.51
CA PRO A 252 -13.18 15.72 19.84
C PRO A 252 -14.43 16.49 19.40
N ASP A 253 -14.37 17.83 19.38
CA ASP A 253 -15.49 18.71 19.05
C ASP A 253 -15.68 18.94 17.54
N LYS A 254 -14.72 18.53 16.70
CA LYS A 254 -14.86 18.59 15.24
C LYS A 254 -15.81 17.50 14.76
N SER A 255 -16.46 17.71 13.61
CA SER A 255 -17.21 16.66 12.95
C SER A 255 -16.29 15.52 12.49
N GLN A 256 -16.85 14.32 12.27
CA GLN A 256 -16.08 13.19 11.73
C GLN A 256 -15.47 13.54 10.36
N GLU A 257 -16.22 14.24 9.51
CA GLU A 257 -15.77 14.66 8.18
C GLU A 257 -14.58 15.63 8.26
N GLU A 258 -14.59 16.59 9.19
CA GLU A 258 -13.45 17.50 9.41
C GLU A 258 -12.20 16.76 9.93
N ARG A 259 -12.38 15.74 10.78
CA ARG A 259 -11.25 14.91 11.23
C ARG A 259 -10.68 14.05 10.11
N ASP A 260 -11.55 13.49 9.28
CA ASP A 260 -11.15 12.70 8.11
C ASP A 260 -10.47 13.58 7.05
N TYR A 261 -10.92 14.84 6.89
CA TYR A 261 -10.24 15.86 6.11
C TYR A 261 -8.82 16.11 6.65
N LEU A 262 -8.65 16.37 7.95
CA LEU A 262 -7.34 16.64 8.55
C LEU A 262 -6.38 15.47 8.35
N LEU A 263 -6.87 14.24 8.49
CA LEU A 263 -6.08 13.03 8.26
C LEU A 263 -5.57 13.00 6.81
N ASN A 264 -6.48 13.14 5.84
CA ASN A 264 -6.13 13.06 4.42
C ASN A 264 -5.25 14.24 3.97
N ARG A 265 -5.50 15.47 4.45
CA ARG A 265 -4.64 16.63 4.15
C ARG A 265 -3.24 16.42 4.71
N ALA A 266 -3.12 15.86 5.91
CA ALA A 266 -1.84 15.59 6.55
C ALA A 266 -1.06 14.50 5.79
N LEU A 267 -1.73 13.46 5.31
CA LEU A 267 -1.11 12.36 4.56
C LEU A 267 -0.75 12.72 3.11
N GLY A 268 -1.45 13.66 2.48
CA GLY A 268 -1.10 14.17 1.15
C GLY A 268 0.01 15.25 1.17
N ALA A 269 0.16 15.96 2.30
CA ALA A 269 1.12 17.05 2.46
C ALA A 269 2.60 16.72 2.15
N PRO A 270 3.14 15.50 2.32
CA PRO A 270 4.54 15.23 1.98
C PRO A 270 4.90 15.46 0.50
N ASN A 271 3.90 15.39 -0.39
CA ASN A 271 4.08 15.57 -1.84
C ASN A 271 3.31 16.78 -2.38
N TYR A 272 2.20 17.15 -1.73
CA TYR A 272 1.29 18.20 -2.18
C TYR A 272 1.13 19.27 -1.09
N ASP A 273 2.07 20.24 -1.10
CA ASP A 273 2.13 21.32 -0.12
C ASP A 273 2.41 22.69 -0.74
N GLY A 274 2.35 23.73 0.07
CA GLY A 274 2.59 25.11 -0.32
C GLY A 274 1.35 25.84 -0.81
N LEU A 275 1.53 27.11 -1.19
CA LEU A 275 0.43 28.07 -1.40
C LEU A 275 -0.67 27.58 -2.35
N TRP A 276 -0.32 26.86 -3.41
CA TRP A 276 -1.31 26.32 -4.35
C TRP A 276 -2.18 25.25 -3.70
N TRP A 277 -1.56 24.26 -3.06
CA TRP A 277 -2.29 23.19 -2.38
C TRP A 277 -3.01 23.66 -1.13
N ASP A 278 -2.49 24.67 -0.43
CA ASP A 278 -3.20 25.29 0.69
C ASP A 278 -4.50 25.99 0.24
N ASN A 279 -4.52 26.55 -0.98
CA ASN A 279 -5.72 27.15 -1.55
C ASN A 279 -6.70 26.13 -2.14
N THR A 280 -6.22 24.94 -2.50
CA THR A 280 -7.03 23.85 -3.07
C THR A 280 -7.62 22.95 -1.98
N ALA A 281 -6.77 22.44 -1.10
CA ALA A 281 -7.09 21.43 -0.09
C ALA A 281 -7.02 21.98 1.34
N GLY A 282 -6.94 23.30 1.55
CA GLY A 282 -6.77 23.89 2.87
C GLY A 282 -5.37 23.65 3.47
N ASN A 283 -5.13 24.13 4.69
CA ASN A 283 -3.85 23.98 5.38
C ASN A 283 -3.97 23.20 6.69
N LEU A 284 -2.81 22.81 7.25
CA LEU A 284 -2.69 22.11 8.54
C LEU A 284 -2.49 23.08 9.70
N GLU A 285 -3.34 24.11 9.81
CA GLU A 285 -3.25 25.15 10.84
C GLU A 285 -1.91 25.93 10.81
N GLY A 286 -1.30 26.01 9.63
CA GLY A 286 0.01 26.64 9.39
C GLY A 286 1.22 25.77 9.72
N ASP A 287 1.02 24.52 10.14
CA ASP A 287 2.10 23.57 10.39
C ASP A 287 2.59 22.91 9.11
N SER A 288 3.88 22.55 9.10
CA SER A 288 4.35 21.50 8.20
C SER A 288 3.74 20.14 8.57
N SER A 289 3.70 19.21 7.63
CA SER A 289 3.17 17.86 7.87
C SER A 289 3.83 17.16 9.06
N GLN A 290 5.16 17.24 9.20
CA GLN A 290 5.89 16.65 10.32
C GLN A 290 5.57 17.32 11.66
N GLU A 291 5.36 18.64 11.69
CA GLU A 291 4.94 19.35 12.91
C GLU A 291 3.54 18.93 13.31
N PHE A 292 2.63 18.85 12.34
CA PHE A 292 1.28 18.36 12.56
C PHE A 292 1.27 16.92 13.11
N TYR A 293 2.06 16.01 12.52
CA TYR A 293 2.21 14.63 13.00
C TYR A 293 2.63 14.58 14.47
N ARG A 294 3.62 15.40 14.86
CA ARG A 294 4.08 15.49 16.24
C ARG A 294 3.00 16.01 17.18
N LYS A 295 2.25 17.03 16.76
CA LYS A 295 1.11 17.56 17.56
C LYS A 295 0.01 16.52 17.77
N MET A 296 -0.15 15.58 16.84
CA MET A 296 -1.09 14.45 16.95
C MET A 296 -0.53 13.26 17.75
N GLY A 297 0.68 13.36 18.31
CA GLY A 297 1.23 12.36 19.23
C GLY A 297 2.22 11.37 18.62
N LEU A 298 2.68 11.60 17.39
CA LEU A 298 3.88 10.92 16.89
C LEU A 298 5.13 11.51 17.54
N THR A 299 6.12 10.67 17.82
CA THR A 299 7.46 11.11 18.20
C THR A 299 8.16 11.76 17.00
N ASP A 300 9.26 12.49 17.25
CA ASP A 300 10.01 13.10 16.15
C ASP A 300 10.56 12.05 15.15
N ALA A 301 11.02 10.90 15.65
CA ALA A 301 11.46 9.78 14.81
C ALA A 301 10.31 9.18 13.99
N GLU A 302 9.13 8.96 14.60
CA GLU A 302 7.96 8.46 13.88
C GLU A 302 7.47 9.46 12.81
N ALA A 303 7.45 10.76 13.12
CA ALA A 303 7.04 11.80 12.17
C ALA A 303 7.99 11.90 10.97
N LYS A 304 9.31 11.83 11.21
CA LYS A 304 10.33 11.80 10.15
C LYS A 304 10.19 10.56 9.26
N SER A 305 10.05 9.39 9.88
CA SER A 305 9.92 8.11 9.20
C SER A 305 8.63 8.05 8.38
N LEU A 306 7.49 8.48 8.94
CA LEU A 306 6.21 8.50 8.21
C LEU A 306 6.27 9.42 6.99
N TYR A 307 6.80 10.64 7.16
CA TYR A 307 7.00 11.57 6.04
C TYR A 307 7.86 10.94 4.94
N TYR A 308 8.97 10.31 5.33
CA TYR A 308 9.88 9.67 4.38
C TYR A 308 9.24 8.50 3.64
N GLU A 309 8.49 7.63 4.33
CA GLU A 309 7.82 6.49 3.72
C GLU A 309 6.70 6.91 2.76
N ILE A 310 5.96 7.99 3.04
CA ILE A 310 4.95 8.52 2.10
C ILE A 310 5.62 9.05 0.83
N LYS A 311 6.68 9.87 0.96
CA LYS A 311 7.42 10.37 -0.23
C LYS A 311 7.98 9.23 -1.06
N LYS A 312 8.52 8.21 -0.39
CA LYS A 312 9.06 7.01 -1.03
C LYS A 312 7.96 6.24 -1.76
N GLN A 313 6.80 6.02 -1.15
CA GLN A 313 5.69 5.32 -1.79
C GLN A 313 5.23 6.04 -3.06
N ASN A 314 5.07 7.37 -3.03
CA ASN A 314 4.76 8.19 -4.20
C ASN A 314 5.83 8.06 -5.31
N ASP A 315 7.12 8.10 -4.95
CA ASP A 315 8.23 7.97 -5.90
C ASP A 315 8.25 6.64 -6.69
N PHE A 316 7.69 5.56 -6.11
CA PHE A 316 7.72 4.22 -6.70
C PHE A 316 6.36 3.72 -7.22
N SER A 317 5.24 4.29 -6.77
CA SER A 317 3.89 3.77 -7.06
C SER A 317 3.62 3.65 -8.56
N ALA A 318 4.04 4.65 -9.33
CA ALA A 318 3.86 4.75 -10.77
C ALA A 318 4.80 3.86 -11.61
N LEU A 319 5.77 3.18 -10.99
CA LEU A 319 6.72 2.33 -11.70
C LEU A 319 6.15 0.95 -11.98
N ASP A 320 6.65 0.33 -13.05
CA ASP A 320 6.35 -1.07 -13.34
C ASP A 320 7.11 -2.01 -12.39
N PRO A 321 6.55 -3.20 -12.06
CA PRO A 321 7.26 -4.19 -11.25
C PRO A 321 8.57 -4.64 -11.90
N GLY A 322 9.67 -4.48 -11.19
CA GLY A 322 11.02 -4.81 -11.67
C GLY A 322 11.70 -3.68 -12.46
N GLU A 323 11.03 -2.55 -12.66
CA GLU A 323 11.64 -1.35 -13.24
C GLU A 323 12.68 -0.77 -12.28
N VAL A 324 13.92 -0.65 -12.74
CA VAL A 324 14.99 -0.02 -11.98
C VAL A 324 15.20 1.38 -12.52
N VAL A 325 14.62 2.37 -11.84
CA VAL A 325 14.91 3.77 -12.12
C VAL A 325 16.27 4.11 -11.51
N ASP A 326 17.18 4.63 -12.33
CA ASP A 326 18.43 5.21 -11.86
C ASP A 326 18.11 6.50 -11.09
N PRO A 327 18.23 6.52 -9.75
CA PRO A 327 17.86 7.69 -8.98
C PRO A 327 18.80 8.86 -9.25
N THR A 328 19.97 8.64 -9.87
CA THR A 328 20.96 9.68 -10.21
C THR A 328 20.65 10.44 -11.51
N ALA A 329 19.68 9.96 -12.30
CA ALA A 329 19.28 10.59 -13.56
C ALA A 329 18.76 12.03 -13.37
N ASP A 330 18.07 12.28 -12.26
CA ASP A 330 17.68 13.61 -11.80
C ASP A 330 18.51 13.98 -10.57
N LYS A 331 19.50 14.87 -10.77
CA LYS A 331 20.45 15.26 -9.72
C LYS A 331 19.79 15.97 -8.54
N GLU A 332 18.73 16.75 -8.78
CA GLU A 332 18.05 17.49 -7.71
C GLU A 332 17.20 16.54 -6.87
N ARG A 333 16.38 15.70 -7.52
CA ARG A 333 15.60 14.66 -6.82
C ARG A 333 16.50 13.66 -6.11
N TYR A 334 17.62 13.27 -6.71
CA TYR A 334 18.62 12.40 -6.08
C TYR A 334 19.11 12.96 -4.75
N ALA A 335 19.54 14.24 -4.75
CA ALA A 335 20.07 14.89 -3.56
C ALA A 335 19.03 14.99 -2.44
N GLU A 336 17.77 15.26 -2.78
CA GLU A 336 16.67 15.27 -1.82
C GLU A 336 16.41 13.88 -1.22
N ARG A 337 16.31 12.85 -2.06
CA ARG A 337 16.06 11.46 -1.64
C ARG A 337 17.19 10.93 -0.75
N LEU A 338 18.44 11.19 -1.12
CA LEU A 338 19.61 10.83 -0.33
C LEU A 338 19.63 11.57 1.02
N LYS A 339 19.26 12.85 1.04
CA LYS A 339 19.13 13.62 2.29
C LYS A 339 18.05 13.03 3.19
N LEU A 340 16.90 12.65 2.64
CA LEU A 340 15.83 12.00 3.39
C LEU A 340 16.26 10.63 3.92
N TYR A 341 16.99 9.84 3.12
CA TYR A 341 17.57 8.58 3.56
C TYR A 341 18.52 8.77 4.74
N LYS A 342 19.47 9.71 4.65
CA LYS A 342 20.41 10.08 5.72
C LYS A 342 19.70 10.49 7.01
N ASN A 343 18.59 11.21 6.90
CA ASN A 343 17.84 11.67 8.07
C ASN A 343 17.03 10.57 8.78
N ASN A 344 16.83 9.42 8.13
CA ASN A 344 15.99 8.33 8.64
C ASN A 344 16.76 7.03 8.91
N HIS A 345 18.06 6.99 8.62
CA HIS A 345 18.92 5.84 8.89
C HIS A 345 20.13 6.27 9.72
N ASP A 346 20.64 5.37 10.57
CA ASP A 346 21.90 5.61 11.26
C ASP A 346 23.06 5.48 10.27
N THR A 347 23.55 6.63 9.79
CA THR A 347 24.72 6.70 8.92
C THR A 347 26.00 7.00 9.70
N SER A 348 25.98 6.90 11.03
CA SER A 348 27.12 7.24 11.87
C SER A 348 28.28 6.28 11.62
N GLY A 349 29.44 6.84 11.25
CA GLY A 349 30.64 6.05 10.97
C GLY A 349 30.71 5.49 9.55
N MET A 350 29.75 5.79 8.68
CA MET A 350 29.80 5.48 7.25
C MET A 350 30.43 6.63 6.47
N SER A 351 31.23 6.32 5.45
CA SER A 351 31.65 7.27 4.42
C SER A 351 30.49 7.65 3.49
N ASP A 352 30.58 8.79 2.81
CA ASP A 352 29.53 9.21 1.85
C ASP A 352 29.28 8.14 0.77
N SER A 353 30.33 7.48 0.27
CA SER A 353 30.18 6.39 -0.71
C SER A 353 29.46 5.17 -0.16
N GLU A 354 29.64 4.84 1.12
CA GLU A 354 28.94 3.71 1.75
C GLU A 354 27.47 4.05 1.96
N ILE A 355 27.16 5.30 2.31
CA ILE A 355 25.78 5.78 2.45
C ILE A 355 25.08 5.76 1.09
N GLU A 356 25.73 6.24 0.03
CA GLU A 356 25.20 6.20 -1.33
C GLU A 356 24.94 4.76 -1.79
N ALA A 357 25.90 3.85 -1.57
CA ALA A 357 25.71 2.44 -1.91
C ALA A 357 24.55 1.79 -1.13
N ALA A 358 24.42 2.10 0.16
CA ALA A 358 23.31 1.62 0.99
C ALA A 358 21.96 2.19 0.53
N PHE A 359 21.91 3.48 0.22
CA PHE A 359 20.72 4.14 -0.35
C PHE A 359 20.33 3.50 -1.68
N LEU A 360 21.26 3.32 -2.62
CA LEU A 360 20.97 2.71 -3.92
C LEU A 360 20.48 1.26 -3.80
N LYS A 361 20.99 0.52 -2.81
CA LYS A 361 20.52 -0.83 -2.50
C LYS A 361 19.10 -0.81 -1.95
N ASP A 362 18.83 0.05 -0.97
CA ASP A 362 17.49 0.25 -0.41
C ASP A 362 16.51 0.63 -1.52
N TRP A 363 16.84 1.66 -2.29
CA TRP A 363 16.03 2.18 -3.41
C TRP A 363 15.59 1.08 -4.38
N LYS A 364 16.50 0.19 -4.78
CA LYS A 364 16.17 -0.92 -5.69
C LYS A 364 15.17 -1.91 -5.08
N GLU A 365 15.20 -2.13 -3.77
CA GLU A 365 14.29 -3.06 -3.11
C GLU A 365 12.88 -2.48 -2.98
N GLN A 366 12.75 -1.16 -2.90
CA GLN A 366 11.45 -0.49 -2.73
C GLN A 366 10.53 -0.64 -3.94
N ASN A 367 11.07 -0.79 -5.16
CA ASN A 367 10.24 -1.05 -6.35
C ASN A 367 9.40 -2.32 -6.16
N LYS A 368 9.96 -3.41 -5.62
CA LYS A 368 9.19 -4.64 -5.37
C LYS A 368 8.00 -4.44 -4.44
N ARG A 369 8.10 -3.46 -3.55
CA ARG A 369 7.11 -3.19 -2.50
C ARG A 369 6.01 -2.24 -2.99
N TYR A 370 6.39 -1.20 -3.72
CA TYR A 370 5.50 -0.08 -4.06
C TYR A 370 5.09 -0.03 -5.54
N ALA A 371 5.81 -0.69 -6.44
CA ALA A 371 5.48 -0.65 -7.87
C ALA A 371 4.06 -1.12 -8.14
N ASN A 372 3.39 -0.41 -9.06
CA ASN A 372 2.02 -0.66 -9.47
C ASN A 372 0.99 -0.63 -8.32
N LYS A 373 1.33 -0.02 -7.18
CA LYS A 373 0.38 0.27 -6.09
C LYS A 373 -0.36 1.56 -6.37
N THR A 374 -1.46 1.80 -5.66
CA THR A 374 -2.18 3.08 -5.73
C THR A 374 -1.28 4.19 -5.20
N ASP A 375 -1.25 5.39 -5.81
CA ASP A 375 -0.52 6.51 -5.25
C ASP A 375 -1.21 7.02 -3.97
N PHE A 376 -0.57 6.82 -2.82
CA PHE A 376 -1.17 7.12 -1.52
C PHE A 376 -1.26 8.61 -1.25
N ALA A 377 -0.20 9.36 -1.57
CA ALA A 377 -0.16 10.80 -1.32
C ALA A 377 -1.14 11.53 -2.24
N HIS A 378 -1.21 11.09 -3.50
CA HIS A 378 -2.17 11.59 -4.48
C HIS A 378 -3.60 11.33 -4.00
N GLN A 379 -3.95 10.08 -3.72
CA GLN A 379 -5.30 9.73 -3.25
C GLN A 379 -5.69 10.53 -1.99
N SER A 380 -4.73 10.71 -1.07
CA SER A 380 -4.94 11.46 0.17
C SER A 380 -5.23 12.94 -0.10
N ILE A 381 -4.48 13.62 -0.97
CA ILE A 381 -4.72 15.05 -1.25
C ILE A 381 -6.02 15.27 -2.05
N THR A 382 -6.34 14.37 -2.98
CA THR A 382 -7.61 14.41 -3.73
C THR A 382 -8.79 14.22 -2.77
N THR A 383 -8.71 13.22 -1.89
CA THR A 383 -9.71 12.99 -0.83
C THR A 383 -9.84 14.21 0.09
N ALA A 384 -8.72 14.82 0.51
CA ALA A 384 -8.74 16.04 1.33
C ALA A 384 -9.45 17.19 0.64
N THR A 385 -9.22 17.38 -0.66
CA THR A 385 -9.87 18.42 -1.46
C THR A 385 -11.40 18.24 -1.50
N HIS A 386 -11.86 17.01 -1.65
CA HIS A 386 -13.29 16.66 -1.64
C HIS A 386 -13.96 16.93 -0.28
N LEU A 387 -13.26 16.63 0.82
CA LEU A 387 -13.76 16.84 2.18
C LEU A 387 -13.60 18.29 2.65
N TYR A 388 -12.77 19.09 1.97
CA TYR A 388 -12.51 20.47 2.39
C TYR A 388 -13.77 21.33 2.24
N SER A 389 -14.26 21.85 3.35
CA SER A 389 -15.44 22.73 3.42
C SER A 389 -15.07 24.22 3.37
N GLY A 390 -13.83 24.58 3.71
CA GLY A 390 -13.36 25.96 3.78
C GLY A 390 -13.28 26.67 2.44
N TRP A 391 -13.22 28.00 2.46
CA TRP A 391 -13.12 28.82 1.25
C TRP A 391 -11.64 29.01 0.86
N GLY A 392 -11.29 28.78 -0.41
CA GLY A 392 -9.93 28.94 -0.94
C GLY A 392 -9.96 29.63 -2.30
N ALA A 393 -8.93 30.42 -2.63
CA ALA A 393 -8.89 31.22 -3.86
C ALA A 393 -8.96 30.35 -5.14
N ALA A 394 -8.56 29.08 -5.04
CA ALA A 394 -8.67 28.11 -6.13
C ALA A 394 -10.14 27.92 -6.59
N ARG A 395 -11.13 28.05 -5.70
CA ARG A 395 -12.55 27.96 -6.06
C ARG A 395 -13.02 29.07 -7.00
N ILE A 396 -12.34 30.22 -7.00
CA ILE A 396 -12.63 31.30 -7.96
C ILE A 396 -12.07 30.95 -9.35
N LYS A 397 -10.89 30.31 -9.39
CA LYS A 397 -10.22 29.92 -10.63
C LYS A 397 -10.99 28.83 -11.39
N PHE A 398 -11.61 27.90 -10.66
CA PHE A 398 -12.31 26.74 -11.23
C PHE A 398 -13.84 26.91 -11.25
N TRP A 399 -14.38 28.12 -11.17
CA TRP A 399 -15.82 28.46 -11.26
C TRP A 399 -16.71 27.93 -10.12
N ASP A 400 -16.59 26.66 -9.71
CA ASP A 400 -17.27 26.11 -8.54
C ASP A 400 -16.45 25.04 -7.77
N LYS A 401 -17.03 24.49 -6.70
CA LYS A 401 -16.37 23.49 -5.84
C LYS A 401 -16.19 22.15 -6.55
N LYS A 402 -17.15 21.72 -7.38
CA LYS A 402 -17.11 20.43 -8.07
C LYS A 402 -15.99 20.42 -9.11
N ASP A 403 -15.86 21.52 -9.83
CA ASP A 403 -14.78 21.70 -10.79
C ASP A 403 -13.39 21.67 -10.13
N LEU A 404 -13.23 22.29 -8.95
CA LEU A 404 -11.98 22.20 -8.19
C LEU A 404 -11.70 20.76 -7.74
N GLU A 405 -12.71 20.05 -7.24
CA GLU A 405 -12.58 18.65 -6.80
C GLU A 405 -12.14 17.74 -7.94
N GLU A 406 -12.80 17.83 -9.11
CA GLU A 406 -12.46 17.02 -10.28
C GLU A 406 -11.08 17.36 -10.82
N THR A 407 -10.70 18.64 -10.87
CA THR A 407 -9.36 19.05 -11.34
C THR A 407 -8.24 18.71 -10.36
N ALA A 408 -8.54 18.56 -9.07
CA ALA A 408 -7.55 18.09 -8.09
C ALA A 408 -7.30 16.57 -8.15
N GLY A 409 -8.10 15.83 -8.92
CA GLY A 409 -7.87 14.41 -9.22
C GLY A 409 -8.02 14.14 -10.71
N TRP A 410 -8.91 13.19 -11.09
CA TRP A 410 -8.96 12.62 -12.45
C TRP A 410 -8.96 13.64 -13.59
N ARG A 411 -9.67 14.78 -13.46
CA ARG A 411 -9.72 15.76 -14.54
C ARG A 411 -8.40 16.49 -14.69
N GLY A 412 -7.69 16.77 -13.60
CA GLY A 412 -6.37 17.40 -13.64
C GLY A 412 -5.33 16.54 -14.35
N ASP A 413 -5.42 15.23 -14.18
CA ASP A 413 -4.47 14.28 -14.74
C ASP A 413 -4.78 13.87 -16.19
N VAL A 414 -6.04 13.98 -16.62
CA VAL A 414 -6.46 13.60 -17.99
C VAL A 414 -6.77 14.79 -18.89
N THR A 415 -6.68 16.02 -18.39
CA THR A 415 -6.90 17.25 -19.17
C THR A 415 -5.80 18.27 -18.97
N GLU A 416 -5.84 19.36 -19.74
CA GLU A 416 -4.91 20.49 -19.57
C GLU A 416 -5.35 21.47 -18.45
N ASP A 417 -6.46 21.20 -17.75
CA ASP A 417 -7.07 22.13 -16.77
C ASP A 417 -6.17 22.40 -15.55
N ALA A 418 -5.27 21.48 -15.22
CA ALA A 418 -4.25 21.66 -14.19
C ALA A 418 -3.13 22.62 -14.64
N GLY A 419 -3.08 23.01 -15.91
CA GLY A 419 -2.03 23.85 -16.50
C GLY A 419 -0.78 23.07 -16.92
N ALA A 420 -0.88 21.74 -17.01
CA ALA A 420 0.14 20.83 -17.50
C ALA A 420 -0.47 19.89 -18.55
N ASN A 421 0.37 19.21 -19.33
CA ASN A 421 -0.11 18.15 -20.21
C ASN A 421 -0.69 17.00 -19.37
N PRO A 422 -1.73 16.30 -19.85
CA PRO A 422 -2.23 15.09 -19.23
C PRO A 422 -1.11 14.09 -18.93
N SER A 423 -1.14 13.53 -17.73
CA SER A 423 -0.18 12.56 -17.21
C SER A 423 -0.92 11.65 -16.25
N MET A 424 -1.42 10.53 -16.74
CA MET A 424 -2.20 9.58 -15.95
C MET A 424 -1.50 8.21 -15.99
N GLY A 425 -0.79 7.86 -14.91
CA GLY A 425 -0.24 6.52 -14.72
C GLY A 425 -1.27 5.57 -14.10
N ASN A 426 -0.94 4.27 -14.02
CA ASN A 426 -1.85 3.32 -13.36
C ASN A 426 -2.00 3.58 -11.84
N ALA A 427 -0.97 4.14 -11.20
CA ALA A 427 -1.02 4.51 -9.79
C ALA A 427 -2.00 5.66 -9.53
N ASP A 428 -1.95 6.71 -10.36
CA ASP A 428 -2.86 7.85 -10.31
C ASP A 428 -4.28 7.46 -10.72
N TYR A 429 -4.43 6.59 -11.74
CA TYR A 429 -5.74 6.05 -12.14
C TYR A 429 -6.46 5.39 -10.97
N LYS A 430 -5.72 4.60 -10.18
CA LYS A 430 -6.26 4.00 -8.96
C LYS A 430 -6.56 5.06 -7.92
N ALA A 431 -5.64 6.01 -7.70
CA ALA A 431 -5.75 7.03 -6.66
C ALA A 431 -6.99 7.91 -6.85
N ASP A 432 -7.21 8.38 -8.08
CA ASP A 432 -8.30 9.28 -8.42
C ASP A 432 -9.66 8.62 -8.35
N LEU A 433 -9.80 7.43 -8.93
CA LEU A 433 -11.06 6.69 -8.86
C LEU A 433 -11.34 6.27 -7.41
N ASP A 434 -10.33 5.84 -6.64
CA ASP A 434 -10.49 5.47 -5.24
C ASP A 434 -10.91 6.67 -4.39
N ALA A 435 -10.32 7.86 -4.59
CA ALA A 435 -10.69 9.08 -3.89
C ALA A 435 -12.17 9.45 -4.14
N VAL A 436 -12.62 9.40 -5.40
CA VAL A 436 -14.03 9.66 -5.77
C VAL A 436 -14.95 8.60 -5.15
N ASN A 437 -14.62 7.32 -5.32
CA ASN A 437 -15.44 6.21 -4.82
C ASN A 437 -15.60 6.25 -3.30
N ILE A 438 -14.50 6.40 -2.56
CA ILE A 438 -14.50 6.43 -1.10
C ILE A 438 -15.26 7.65 -0.59
N THR A 439 -15.02 8.84 -1.15
CA THR A 439 -15.73 10.06 -0.72
C THR A 439 -17.23 10.00 -1.02
N ASN A 440 -17.64 9.36 -2.11
CA ASN A 440 -19.05 9.11 -2.39
C ASN A 440 -19.67 8.11 -1.41
N ILE A 441 -18.97 7.03 -1.06
CA ILE A 441 -19.42 6.09 -0.02
C ILE A 441 -19.57 6.79 1.34
N MET A 442 -18.63 7.67 1.71
CA MET A 442 -18.74 8.49 2.93
C MET A 442 -20.03 9.33 2.92
N LYS A 443 -20.29 10.04 1.81
CA LYS A 443 -21.47 10.90 1.65
C LYS A 443 -22.79 10.11 1.67
N GLU A 444 -22.87 9.03 0.90
CA GLU A 444 -24.07 8.21 0.77
C GLU A 444 -24.42 7.44 2.04
N LYS A 445 -23.41 6.80 2.66
CA LYS A 445 -23.61 5.96 3.85
C LYS A 445 -23.47 6.72 5.16
N LYS A 446 -22.98 7.97 5.13
CA LYS A 446 -22.72 8.81 6.31
C LYS A 446 -21.78 8.13 7.31
N VAL A 447 -20.70 7.56 6.80
CA VAL A 447 -19.69 6.84 7.58
C VAL A 447 -18.33 7.55 7.50
N SER A 448 -17.41 7.17 8.40
CA SER A 448 -16.05 7.73 8.41
C SER A 448 -15.25 7.30 7.18
N TYR A 449 -14.15 8.01 6.90
CA TYR A 449 -13.21 7.67 5.85
C TYR A 449 -12.68 6.23 5.99
N ILE A 450 -12.27 5.80 7.19
CA ILE A 450 -11.73 4.43 7.36
C ILE A 450 -12.81 3.38 7.13
N THR A 451 -14.06 3.64 7.54
CA THR A 451 -15.20 2.76 7.29
C THR A 451 -15.50 2.65 5.79
N ALA A 452 -15.53 3.79 5.11
CA ALA A 452 -15.78 3.87 3.67
C ALA A 452 -14.67 3.20 2.85
N SER A 453 -13.41 3.42 3.22
CA SER A 453 -12.23 2.79 2.62
C SER A 453 -12.28 1.27 2.80
N ASN A 454 -12.56 0.79 4.02
CA ASN A 454 -12.70 -0.64 4.30
C ASN A 454 -13.83 -1.28 3.48
N TYR A 455 -14.98 -0.62 3.41
CA TYR A 455 -16.10 -1.07 2.60
C TYR A 455 -15.70 -1.12 1.13
N TYR A 456 -15.12 -0.04 0.60
CA TYR A 456 -14.72 0.09 -0.80
C TYR A 456 -13.78 -1.03 -1.24
N TYR A 457 -12.66 -1.22 -0.55
CA TYR A 457 -11.68 -2.25 -0.92
C TYR A 457 -12.22 -3.68 -0.79
N ASN A 458 -13.21 -3.91 0.08
CA ASN A 458 -13.90 -5.20 0.16
C ASN A 458 -14.86 -5.45 -1.02
N GLN A 459 -15.36 -4.39 -1.66
CA GLN A 459 -16.28 -4.46 -2.80
C GLN A 459 -15.58 -4.61 -4.16
N LEU A 460 -14.26 -4.47 -4.22
CA LEU A 460 -13.54 -4.63 -5.47
C LEU A 460 -13.56 -6.09 -5.95
N GLU A 461 -13.80 -6.27 -7.24
CA GLU A 461 -13.67 -7.53 -7.97
C GLU A 461 -12.74 -7.34 -9.17
N GLU A 462 -12.01 -8.37 -9.57
CA GLU A 462 -10.97 -8.28 -10.62
C GLU A 462 -11.53 -7.79 -11.96
N LYS A 463 -12.75 -8.20 -12.30
CA LYS A 463 -13.42 -7.91 -13.58
C LYS A 463 -14.92 -7.74 -13.36
N ALA A 464 -15.55 -6.99 -14.25
CA ALA A 464 -16.99 -6.79 -14.23
C ALA A 464 -17.72 -8.13 -14.34
N ASP A 465 -18.53 -8.45 -13.34
CA ASP A 465 -19.32 -9.66 -13.29
C ASP A 465 -20.77 -9.34 -12.90
N PRO A 466 -21.75 -9.54 -13.81
CA PRO A 466 -23.15 -9.26 -13.50
C PRO A 466 -23.76 -10.20 -12.45
N ASN A 467 -23.01 -11.22 -11.98
CA ASN A 467 -23.49 -12.21 -11.02
C ASN A 467 -23.06 -11.92 -9.57
N THR A 468 -22.32 -10.84 -9.31
CA THR A 468 -21.97 -10.42 -7.95
C THR A 468 -22.42 -8.98 -7.67
N ASP A 469 -22.48 -8.63 -6.38
CA ASP A 469 -22.66 -7.24 -5.92
C ASP A 469 -21.31 -6.48 -5.83
N LYS A 470 -20.19 -7.17 -6.14
CA LYS A 470 -18.87 -6.57 -6.25
C LYS A 470 -18.71 -5.97 -7.64
N MET A 471 -17.77 -5.04 -7.74
CA MET A 471 -17.62 -4.21 -8.93
C MET A 471 -16.18 -3.86 -9.14
N THR A 472 -15.82 -3.57 -10.39
CA THR A 472 -14.53 -2.96 -10.66
C THR A 472 -14.49 -1.52 -10.15
N ARG A 473 -13.28 -1.01 -9.97
CA ARG A 473 -13.00 0.37 -9.59
C ARG A 473 -13.71 1.38 -10.51
N SER A 474 -13.70 1.17 -11.82
CA SER A 474 -14.39 2.03 -12.78
C SER A 474 -15.90 1.84 -12.80
N GLU A 475 -16.44 0.64 -12.53
CA GLU A 475 -17.88 0.46 -12.33
C GLU A 475 -18.39 1.28 -11.15
N LEU A 476 -17.66 1.27 -10.02
CA LEU A 476 -17.98 2.09 -8.86
C LEU A 476 -17.89 3.59 -9.18
N PHE A 477 -16.85 4.01 -9.91
CA PHE A 477 -16.69 5.41 -10.31
C PHE A 477 -17.84 5.89 -11.20
N LEU A 478 -18.26 5.05 -12.15
CA LEU A 478 -19.32 5.36 -13.10
C LEU A 478 -20.73 5.31 -12.49
N LYS A 479 -20.88 4.92 -11.22
CA LYS A 479 -22.15 5.12 -10.48
C LYS A 479 -22.35 6.57 -10.07
N SER A 480 -21.26 7.31 -9.82
CA SER A 480 -21.30 8.70 -9.37
C SER A 480 -20.88 9.71 -10.43
N THR A 481 -20.15 9.26 -11.47
CA THR A 481 -19.61 10.11 -12.52
C THR A 481 -20.15 9.68 -13.89
N ASP A 482 -20.86 10.59 -14.58
CA ASP A 482 -21.37 10.31 -15.93
C ASP A 482 -20.22 10.25 -16.94
N ILE A 483 -20.13 9.14 -17.67
CA ILE A 483 -19.11 8.96 -18.70
C ILE A 483 -19.21 10.00 -19.83
N ASN A 484 -20.41 10.53 -20.10
CA ASN A 484 -20.59 11.59 -21.10
C ASN A 484 -19.98 12.92 -20.64
N HIS A 485 -20.05 13.20 -19.33
CA HIS A 485 -19.35 14.34 -18.73
C HIS A 485 -17.84 14.17 -18.90
N VAL A 486 -17.29 13.01 -18.49
CA VAL A 486 -15.87 12.69 -18.68
C VAL A 486 -15.42 12.87 -20.13
N LYS A 487 -16.19 12.29 -21.07
CA LYS A 487 -15.90 12.39 -22.50
C LYS A 487 -15.93 13.83 -23.00
N LYS A 488 -16.87 14.65 -22.52
CA LYS A 488 -16.97 16.07 -22.85
C LYS A 488 -15.70 16.82 -22.41
N GLU A 489 -15.31 16.69 -21.15
CA GLU A 489 -14.13 17.39 -20.60
C GLU A 489 -12.85 17.01 -21.36
N ILE A 490 -12.66 15.73 -21.69
CA ILE A 490 -11.51 15.30 -22.52
C ILE A 490 -11.60 15.87 -23.95
N PHE A 491 -12.79 15.91 -24.54
CA PHE A 491 -12.99 16.38 -25.90
C PHE A 491 -12.85 17.89 -26.07
N ASP A 492 -12.94 18.66 -24.99
CA ASP A 492 -12.76 20.12 -25.01
C ASP A 492 -11.29 20.51 -25.25
N MET A 493 -10.33 19.60 -25.04
CA MET A 493 -8.93 19.78 -25.45
C MET A 493 -8.74 19.72 -26.99
N VAL A 494 -9.71 19.21 -27.74
CA VAL A 494 -9.57 19.01 -29.19
C VAL A 494 -9.77 20.35 -29.92
N PRO A 495 -8.76 20.87 -30.65
CA PRO A 495 -8.88 22.17 -31.31
C PRO A 495 -9.95 22.12 -32.41
N GLN A 496 -10.54 23.26 -32.76
CA GLN A 496 -11.53 23.28 -33.84
C GLN A 496 -10.92 22.93 -35.20
N LYS A 497 -11.69 22.29 -36.09
CA LYS A 497 -11.24 21.93 -37.44
C LYS A 497 -11.48 23.10 -38.40
N MET A 498 -10.43 23.56 -39.06
CA MET A 498 -10.52 24.58 -40.11
C MET A 498 -10.48 23.93 -41.48
N VAL A 499 -11.45 24.23 -42.33
CA VAL A 499 -11.53 23.73 -43.72
C VAL A 499 -11.56 24.91 -44.66
N LEU A 500 -10.65 24.91 -45.63
CA LEU A 500 -10.62 25.90 -46.71
C LEU A 500 -11.63 25.49 -47.79
N ASN A 501 -12.54 26.41 -48.15
CA ASN A 501 -13.44 26.23 -49.29
C ASN A 501 -13.42 27.47 -50.20
N LYS A 502 -14.22 27.43 -51.27
CA LYS A 502 -14.30 28.51 -52.28
C LYS A 502 -14.68 29.90 -51.70
N ASN A 503 -15.24 29.95 -50.49
CA ASN A 503 -15.68 31.17 -49.80
C ASN A 503 -14.77 31.55 -48.60
N GLY A 504 -13.63 30.88 -48.42
CA GLY A 504 -12.66 31.16 -47.36
C GLY A 504 -12.51 30.04 -46.31
N LEU A 505 -11.87 30.37 -45.19
CA LEU A 505 -11.68 29.49 -44.03
C LEU A 505 -12.99 29.33 -43.26
N ARG A 506 -13.47 28.09 -43.12
CA ARG A 506 -14.64 27.76 -42.30
C ARG A 506 -14.25 26.88 -41.12
N ILE A 507 -14.71 27.26 -39.93
CA ILE A 507 -14.64 26.44 -38.73
C ILE A 507 -15.76 25.39 -38.80
N VAL A 508 -15.41 24.13 -38.64
CA VAL A 508 -16.34 23.00 -38.56
C VAL A 508 -16.07 22.20 -37.29
N SER A 509 -17.13 21.67 -36.70
CA SER A 509 -17.01 20.77 -35.55
C SER A 509 -16.46 19.43 -36.00
N ARG A 510 -15.56 18.85 -35.21
CA ARG A 510 -15.10 17.47 -35.41
C ARG A 510 -16.17 16.49 -34.98
N THR A 511 -16.27 15.36 -35.67
CA THR A 511 -17.09 14.22 -35.18
C THR A 511 -16.43 13.61 -33.95
N ASP A 512 -17.17 12.80 -33.19
CA ASP A 512 -16.63 12.11 -32.02
C ASP A 512 -15.47 11.18 -32.39
N GLU A 513 -15.52 10.53 -33.55
CA GLU A 513 -14.43 9.70 -34.06
C GLU A 513 -13.18 10.54 -34.39
N GLU A 514 -13.37 11.71 -35.01
CA GLU A 514 -12.26 12.64 -35.30
C GLU A 514 -11.64 13.21 -34.02
N LYS A 515 -12.46 13.50 -33.00
CA LYS A 515 -11.99 13.95 -31.69
C LYS A 515 -11.22 12.83 -30.98
N LEU A 516 -11.78 11.63 -30.95
CA LEU A 516 -11.16 10.48 -30.31
C LEU A 516 -9.82 10.12 -30.96
N ALA A 517 -9.72 10.17 -32.30
CA ALA A 517 -8.46 9.97 -33.01
C ALA A 517 -7.43 11.06 -32.71
N TYR A 518 -7.87 12.31 -32.50
CA TYR A 518 -6.98 13.40 -32.08
C TYR A 518 -6.46 13.15 -30.66
N ILE A 519 -7.33 12.83 -29.71
CA ILE A 519 -6.97 12.52 -28.32
C ILE A 519 -5.99 11.34 -28.27
N LYS A 520 -6.29 10.22 -28.95
CA LYS A 520 -5.38 9.07 -29.01
C LYS A 520 -3.96 9.44 -29.44
N LYS A 521 -3.83 10.34 -30.42
CA LYS A 521 -2.54 10.72 -31.00
C LYS A 521 -1.78 11.73 -30.14
N HIS A 522 -2.49 12.68 -29.52
CA HIS A 522 -1.88 13.84 -28.86
C HIS A 522 -1.89 13.74 -27.33
N TYR A 523 -2.82 12.99 -26.77
CA TYR A 523 -3.05 12.80 -25.33
C TYR A 523 -3.36 11.31 -25.06
N PRO A 524 -2.39 10.40 -25.26
CA PRO A 524 -2.60 8.96 -25.15
C PRO A 524 -3.09 8.54 -23.75
N ASP A 525 -2.66 9.24 -22.70
CA ASP A 525 -3.09 8.98 -21.32
C ASP A 525 -4.57 9.28 -21.12
N SER A 526 -5.07 10.41 -21.64
CA SER A 526 -6.50 10.74 -21.64
C SER A 526 -7.32 9.74 -22.44
N TYR A 527 -6.78 9.24 -23.55
CA TYR A 527 -7.40 8.17 -24.32
C TYR A 527 -7.48 6.87 -23.51
N ASN A 528 -6.36 6.44 -22.94
CA ASN A 528 -6.26 5.25 -22.10
C ASN A 528 -7.24 5.30 -20.93
N PHE A 529 -7.35 6.45 -20.26
CA PHE A 529 -8.32 6.67 -19.19
C PHE A 529 -9.76 6.46 -19.65
N LEU A 530 -10.18 7.16 -20.72
CA LEU A 530 -11.54 7.06 -21.25
C LEU A 530 -11.86 5.62 -21.65
N ARG A 531 -10.94 4.93 -22.33
CA ARG A 531 -11.11 3.54 -22.74
C ARG A 531 -11.18 2.60 -21.54
N SER A 532 -10.37 2.81 -20.52
CA SER A 532 -10.40 1.99 -19.28
C SER A 532 -11.74 2.11 -18.56
N LEU A 533 -12.34 3.31 -18.54
CA LEU A 533 -13.69 3.52 -18.01
C LEU A 533 -14.76 2.79 -18.86
N GLU A 534 -14.69 2.89 -20.18
CA GLU A 534 -15.64 2.20 -21.09
C GLU A 534 -15.55 0.68 -20.96
N LYS A 535 -14.34 0.16 -20.73
CA LYS A 535 -14.03 -1.27 -20.59
C LYS A 535 -14.25 -1.82 -19.18
N ARG A 536 -14.55 -0.94 -18.22
CA ARG A 536 -14.83 -1.30 -16.82
C ARG A 536 -13.61 -1.89 -16.11
N ASP A 537 -12.43 -1.35 -16.36
CA ASP A 537 -11.18 -1.87 -15.79
C ASP A 537 -10.93 -1.46 -14.33
N ASN A 538 -10.10 -2.25 -13.64
CA ASN A 538 -9.53 -1.91 -12.34
C ASN A 538 -8.21 -1.14 -12.40
N GLN A 539 -7.61 -1.10 -13.59
CA GLN A 539 -6.30 -0.55 -13.88
C GLN A 539 -6.38 0.22 -15.19
N LEU A 540 -5.48 1.18 -15.38
CA LEU A 540 -5.32 1.90 -16.62
C LEU A 540 -4.80 0.94 -17.70
N GLY A 541 -5.59 0.74 -18.76
CA GLY A 541 -5.18 -0.05 -19.92
C GLY A 541 -4.39 0.77 -20.93
N ASN A 542 -3.47 0.12 -21.64
CA ASN A 542 -2.67 0.73 -22.71
C ASN A 542 -3.39 0.65 -24.08
N TYR A 543 -4.56 1.28 -24.16
CA TYR A 543 -5.43 1.22 -25.32
C TYR A 543 -4.90 2.02 -26.52
N ALA A 544 -4.20 3.13 -26.30
CA ALA A 544 -3.66 3.99 -27.35
C ALA A 544 -2.65 3.27 -28.25
N GLU A 545 -1.89 2.32 -27.68
CA GLU A 545 -0.95 1.48 -28.42
C GLU A 545 -1.60 0.22 -29.01
N SER A 546 -2.63 -0.32 -28.36
CA SER A 546 -3.24 -1.61 -28.73
C SER A 546 -4.41 -1.54 -29.73
N GLU A 547 -5.16 -0.43 -29.73
CA GLU A 547 -6.22 -0.13 -30.71
C GLU A 547 -5.63 0.73 -31.85
#